data_AF-A0A5C1A500-F1
#
_entry.id   AF-A0A5C1A500-F1
#
_cell.length_a   1.000
_cell.length_b   1.000
_cell.length_c   1.000
_cell.angle_alpha   90.00
_cell.angle_beta   90.00
_cell.angle_gamma   90.00
#
_symmetry.space_group_name_H-M   'P 1'
#
loop_
_entity.id
_entity.type
_entity.pdbx_description
1 polymer ?
#
loop_
_entity_poly.entity_id
_entity_poly.type
_entity_poly.pdbx_seq_one_letter_code
_entity_poly.pdbx_strand_id
1 'polypeptide(L)'
;MTRRKVRLLLVLTVFVGLPLMMAGCLWFGPSSSGEFRVSPDGKYEAYADNVSNGTILGRRNHYIVIRVVELSSGKELWRVVYDHAPDADVPDYVLRGLKFVVWAEDSSAVTIPVGDSRELKFPVP
;
A
#
# COMPACT_ATOMS: atom_id res chain seq x y z
N MET A 1 20.75 -46.72 11.16
CA MET A 1 20.04 -46.16 9.99
C MET A 1 20.88 -46.44 8.74
N THR A 2 20.35 -47.12 7.72
CA THR A 2 21.15 -47.58 6.56
C THR A 2 21.36 -46.46 5.52
N ARG A 3 22.53 -46.42 4.86
CA ARG A 3 22.93 -45.38 3.88
C ARG A 3 21.86 -45.09 2.79
N ARG A 4 21.06 -46.09 2.41
CA ARG A 4 19.93 -45.93 1.47
C ARG A 4 18.79 -45.07 2.03
N LYS A 5 18.46 -45.19 3.32
CA LYS A 5 17.40 -44.39 3.96
C LYS A 5 17.81 -42.91 4.07
N VAL A 6 19.09 -42.64 4.31
CA VAL A 6 19.65 -41.28 4.37
C VAL A 6 19.60 -40.61 2.99
N ARG A 7 19.96 -41.32 1.91
CA ARG A 7 19.85 -40.78 0.55
C ARG A 7 18.40 -40.49 0.14
N LEU A 8 17.47 -41.38 0.48
CA LEU A 8 16.05 -41.17 0.17
C LEU A 8 15.47 -39.94 0.91
N LEU A 9 15.86 -39.75 2.17
CA LEU A 9 15.43 -38.59 2.97
C LEU A 9 15.99 -37.27 2.41
N LEU A 10 17.26 -37.26 2.01
CA LEU A 10 17.90 -36.10 1.37
C LEU A 10 17.21 -35.73 0.05
N VAL A 11 16.91 -36.72 -0.80
CA VAL A 11 16.19 -36.49 -2.06
C VAL A 11 14.79 -35.93 -1.81
N LEU A 12 14.04 -36.47 -0.85
CA LEU A 12 12.72 -35.93 -0.47
C LEU A 12 12.81 -34.49 0.06
N THR A 13 13.82 -34.16 0.86
CA THR A 13 13.98 -32.81 1.41
C THR A 13 14.29 -31.79 0.31
N VAL A 14 15.11 -32.16 -0.69
CA VAL A 14 15.49 -31.28 -1.80
C VAL A 14 14.36 -31.15 -2.83
N PHE A 15 13.67 -32.24 -3.18
CA PHE A 15 12.66 -32.23 -4.24
C PHE A 15 11.24 -31.85 -3.76
N VAL A 16 10.95 -31.96 -2.46
CA VAL A 16 9.64 -31.60 -1.89
C VAL A 16 9.78 -30.43 -0.93
N GLY A 17 10.78 -30.44 -0.06
CA GLY A 17 11.00 -29.39 0.93
C GLY A 17 11.40 -28.05 0.31
N LEU A 18 12.35 -28.07 -0.64
CA LEU A 18 12.82 -26.84 -1.31
C LEU A 18 11.71 -26.13 -2.12
N PRO A 19 10.92 -26.81 -2.97
CA PRO A 19 9.83 -26.15 -3.69
C PRO A 19 8.69 -25.67 -2.79
N LEU A 20 8.41 -26.34 -1.65
CA LEU A 20 7.45 -25.83 -0.66
C LEU A 20 7.98 -24.60 0.09
N MET A 21 9.27 -24.56 0.41
CA MET A 21 9.91 -23.37 0.98
C MET A 21 9.90 -22.20 0.00
N MET A 22 10.23 -22.46 -1.27
CA MET A 22 10.11 -21.45 -2.32
C MET A 22 8.67 -21.01 -2.46
N ALA A 23 7.69 -21.91 -2.56
CA ALA A 23 6.27 -21.58 -2.62
C ALA A 23 5.76 -20.73 -1.43
N GLY A 24 6.32 -20.92 -0.24
CA GLY A 24 6.05 -20.06 0.92
C GLY A 24 6.69 -18.67 0.81
N CYS A 25 7.87 -18.56 0.20
CA CYS A 25 8.56 -17.29 -0.09
C CYS A 25 8.02 -16.56 -1.33
N LEU A 26 7.07 -17.16 -2.06
CA LEU A 26 6.48 -16.65 -3.28
C LEU A 26 5.27 -15.71 -3.04
N TRP A 27 4.96 -15.41 -1.77
CA TRP A 27 4.02 -14.35 -1.39
C TRP A 27 4.79 -13.04 -1.18
N PHE A 28 4.80 -12.16 -2.19
CA PHE A 28 5.29 -10.81 -1.98
C PHE A 28 4.30 -10.08 -1.07
N GLY A 29 4.77 -9.71 0.13
CA GLY A 29 3.97 -8.90 1.05
C GLY A 29 3.50 -7.59 0.40
N PRO A 30 2.45 -6.96 0.95
CA PRO A 30 1.96 -5.67 0.47
C PRO A 30 3.13 -4.68 0.35
N SER A 31 3.35 -4.14 -0.84
CA SER A 31 4.21 -2.98 -1.02
C SER A 31 3.33 -1.73 -1.06
N SER A 32 3.65 -0.75 -0.21
CA SER A 32 3.00 0.55 -0.19
C SER A 32 3.98 1.65 -0.56
N SER A 33 3.53 2.61 -1.35
CA SER A 33 4.28 3.81 -1.68
C SER A 33 3.34 5.00 -1.79
N GLY A 34 3.73 6.17 -1.31
CA GLY A 34 2.76 7.26 -1.11
C GLY A 34 3.37 8.65 -0.97
N GLU A 35 2.47 9.62 -0.87
CA GLU A 35 2.78 11.00 -0.50
C GLU A 35 2.30 11.29 0.92
N PHE A 36 3.09 12.11 1.63
CA PHE A 36 2.80 12.61 2.96
C PHE A 36 2.91 14.14 2.98
N ARG A 37 1.92 14.82 3.57
CA ARG A 37 1.97 16.28 3.79
C ARG A 37 1.29 16.71 5.07
N VAL A 38 1.94 17.66 5.74
CA VAL A 38 1.41 18.39 6.90
C VAL A 38 0.59 19.58 6.40
N SER A 39 -0.48 19.91 7.12
CA SER A 39 -1.33 21.07 6.87
C SER A 39 -0.56 22.39 7.07
N PRO A 40 -0.95 23.50 6.42
CA PRO A 40 -0.29 24.80 6.57
C PRO A 40 -0.17 25.30 8.01
N ASP A 41 -1.18 25.04 8.84
CA ASP A 41 -1.21 25.39 10.27
C ASP A 41 -0.48 24.39 11.18
N GLY A 42 0.07 23.30 10.62
CA GLY A 42 0.86 22.32 11.36
C GLY A 42 0.07 21.42 12.31
N LYS A 43 -1.27 21.38 12.22
CA LYS A 43 -2.12 20.59 13.13
C LYS A 43 -2.49 19.22 12.61
N TYR A 44 -2.50 19.05 11.29
CA TYR A 44 -2.96 17.84 10.64
C TYR A 44 -1.89 17.28 9.71
N GLU A 45 -1.92 15.98 9.54
CA GLU A 45 -1.13 15.29 8.54
C GLU A 45 -2.04 14.42 7.67
N ALA A 46 -1.72 14.38 6.38
CA ALA A 46 -2.44 13.57 5.41
C ALA A 46 -1.47 12.65 4.66
N TYR A 47 -1.93 11.42 4.47
CA TYR A 47 -1.22 10.35 3.77
C TYR A 47 -2.08 9.88 2.60
N ALA A 48 -1.45 9.68 1.45
CA ALA A 48 -2.04 9.01 0.30
C ALA A 48 -1.08 7.91 -0.16
N ASP A 49 -1.43 6.66 0.12
CA ASP A 49 -0.60 5.48 -0.14
C ASP A 49 -1.23 4.63 -1.25
N ASN A 50 -0.49 4.36 -2.32
CA ASN A 50 -0.80 3.27 -3.24
C ASN A 50 -0.36 1.96 -2.59
N VAL A 51 -1.28 1.01 -2.45
CA VAL A 51 -0.97 -0.33 -1.94
C VAL A 51 -1.22 -1.33 -3.05
N SER A 52 -0.20 -2.12 -3.34
CA SER A 52 -0.28 -3.21 -4.30
C SER A 52 -0.05 -4.55 -3.62
N ASN A 53 -1.01 -5.47 -3.76
CA ASN A 53 -0.87 -6.85 -3.35
C ASN A 53 -0.62 -7.72 -4.59
N GLY A 54 0.57 -8.28 -4.70
CA GLY A 54 0.93 -9.17 -5.80
C GLY A 54 0.66 -10.63 -5.47
N THR A 55 0.08 -11.36 -6.43
CA THR A 55 0.20 -12.83 -6.50
C THR A 55 1.13 -13.19 -7.67
N ILE A 56 1.79 -14.34 -7.63
CA ILE A 56 2.65 -14.82 -8.75
C ILE A 56 1.90 -14.98 -10.06
N LEU A 57 0.58 -15.19 -9.99
CA LEU A 57 -0.30 -15.23 -11.16
C LEU A 57 -0.49 -13.85 -11.82
N GLY A 58 0.26 -12.83 -11.38
CA GLY A 58 0.29 -11.50 -11.98
C GLY A 58 -0.89 -10.62 -11.59
N ARG A 59 -1.87 -11.13 -10.83
CA ARG A 59 -2.96 -10.30 -10.32
C ARG A 59 -2.41 -9.40 -9.21
N ARG A 60 -2.37 -8.10 -9.51
CA ARG A 60 -2.07 -7.05 -8.55
C ARG A 60 -3.38 -6.38 -8.17
N ASN A 61 -3.81 -6.51 -6.92
CA ASN A 61 -4.86 -5.65 -6.40
C ASN A 61 -4.22 -4.33 -6.02
N HIS A 62 -4.61 -3.27 -6.71
CA HIS A 62 -4.18 -1.90 -6.44
C HIS A 62 -5.32 -1.17 -5.73
N TYR A 63 -5.07 -0.71 -4.52
CA TYR A 63 -6.00 0.15 -3.79
C TYR A 63 -5.24 1.34 -3.20
N ILE A 64 -5.96 2.43 -3.02
CA ILE A 64 -5.45 3.63 -2.38
C ILE A 64 -5.87 3.62 -0.91
N VAL A 65 -4.94 3.92 -0.01
CA VAL A 65 -5.22 4.19 1.39
C VAL A 65 -4.97 5.66 1.66
N ILE A 66 -6.01 6.37 2.08
CA ILE A 66 -5.94 7.75 2.50
C ILE A 66 -6.15 7.82 4.00
N ARG A 67 -5.29 8.57 4.69
CA ARG A 67 -5.44 8.85 6.13
C ARG A 67 -5.26 10.33 6.40
N VAL A 68 -6.06 10.87 7.32
CA VAL A 68 -5.89 12.21 7.86
C VAL A 68 -5.86 12.10 9.38
N VAL A 69 -4.78 12.59 9.98
CA VAL A 69 -4.50 12.42 11.41
C VAL A 69 -4.27 13.80 12.03
N GLU A 70 -4.79 14.00 13.24
CA GLU A 70 -4.47 15.14 14.08
C GLU A 70 -3.14 14.91 14.79
N LEU A 71 -2.16 15.79 14.57
CA LEU A 71 -0.79 15.64 15.07
C LEU A 71 -0.69 15.71 16.61
N SER A 72 -1.53 16.51 17.25
CA SER A 72 -1.49 16.74 18.70
C SER A 72 -1.85 15.48 19.50
N SER A 73 -2.81 14.71 18.98
CA SER A 73 -3.42 13.56 19.66
C SER A 73 -3.07 12.22 19.00
N GLY A 74 -2.57 12.24 17.76
CA GLY A 74 -2.45 11.06 16.90
C GLY A 74 -3.80 10.49 16.46
N LYS A 75 -4.90 11.24 16.65
CA LYS A 75 -6.25 10.77 16.32
C LYS A 75 -6.44 10.77 14.82
N GLU A 76 -6.76 9.60 14.27
CA GLU A 76 -7.19 9.46 12.88
C GLU A 76 -8.58 10.08 12.73
N LEU A 77 -8.68 11.17 11.98
CA LEU A 77 -9.92 11.85 11.66
C LEU A 77 -10.62 11.18 10.48
N TRP A 78 -9.82 10.75 9.50
CA TRP A 78 -10.31 10.08 8.29
C TRP A 78 -9.41 8.91 7.95
N ARG A 79 -10.04 7.82 7.53
CA ARG A 79 -9.38 6.73 6.84
C ARG A 79 -10.29 6.15 5.78
N VAL A 80 -9.79 6.15 4.56
CA VAL A 80 -10.51 5.63 3.40
C VAL A 80 -9.61 4.63 2.68
N VAL A 81 -10.18 3.47 2.40
CA VAL A 81 -9.61 2.50 1.49
C VAL A 81 -10.44 2.58 0.22
N TYR A 82 -9.80 2.92 -0.88
CA TYR A 82 -10.44 3.05 -2.18
C TYR A 82 -9.89 1.97 -3.10
N ASP A 83 -10.74 1.00 -3.43
CA ASP A 83 -10.40 -0.08 -4.36
C ASP A 83 -10.56 0.38 -5.81
N HIS A 84 -9.66 -0.08 -6.67
CA HIS A 84 -9.71 0.17 -8.10
C HIS A 84 -9.96 -1.11 -8.89
N ALA A 85 -10.50 -0.95 -10.10
CA ALA A 85 -10.47 -2.02 -11.09
C ALA A 85 -9.01 -2.37 -11.44
N PRO A 86 -8.72 -3.62 -11.86
CA PRO A 86 -7.36 -4.09 -12.16
C PRO A 86 -6.58 -3.27 -13.19
N ASP A 87 -7.28 -2.49 -14.02
CA ASP A 87 -6.71 -1.68 -15.11
C ASP A 87 -7.08 -0.18 -15.01
N ALA A 88 -7.54 0.29 -13.84
CA ALA A 88 -7.86 1.70 -13.66
C ALA A 88 -6.61 2.59 -13.74
N ASP A 89 -6.75 3.81 -14.26
CA ASP A 89 -5.68 4.79 -14.28
C ASP A 89 -5.57 5.45 -12.90
N VAL A 90 -4.70 4.88 -12.06
CA VAL A 90 -4.50 5.30 -10.67
C VAL A 90 -3.25 6.18 -10.58
N PRO A 91 -3.32 7.35 -9.91
CA PRO A 91 -2.16 8.18 -9.68
C PRO A 91 -1.07 7.43 -8.92
N ASP A 92 0.17 7.53 -9.41
CA ASP A 92 1.35 7.08 -8.68
C ASP A 92 1.82 8.22 -7.75
N TYR A 93 1.51 8.08 -6.46
CA TYR A 93 1.81 9.08 -5.44
C TYR A 93 3.31 9.23 -5.14
N VAL A 94 4.18 8.49 -5.82
CA VAL A 94 5.65 8.58 -5.69
C VAL A 94 6.26 9.59 -6.67
N LEU A 95 5.51 10.06 -7.67
CA LEU A 95 6.02 10.93 -8.72
C LEU A 95 6.53 12.27 -8.18
N ARG A 96 7.86 12.38 -8.07
CA ARG A 96 8.57 13.58 -7.62
C ARG A 96 8.33 14.72 -8.62
N GLY A 97 7.41 15.62 -8.29
CA GLY A 97 7.04 16.79 -9.10
C GLY A 97 5.54 17.04 -9.16
N LEU A 98 4.74 16.01 -8.86
CA LEU A 98 3.30 16.15 -8.68
C LEU A 98 2.98 16.22 -7.18
N LYS A 99 1.96 17.01 -6.84
CA LYS A 99 1.42 17.12 -5.49
C LYS A 99 0.01 16.55 -5.55
N PHE A 100 -0.21 15.44 -4.89
CA PHE A 100 -1.48 14.76 -4.83
C PHE A 100 -2.21 15.08 -3.52
N VAL A 101 -1.47 15.27 -2.43
CA VAL A 101 -2.07 15.74 -1.17
C VAL A 101 -2.11 17.27 -1.15
N VAL A 102 -3.28 17.85 -1.42
CA VAL A 102 -3.45 19.31 -1.52
C VAL A 102 -4.32 19.82 -0.37
N TRP A 103 -3.69 20.53 0.56
CA TRP A 103 -4.38 21.23 1.65
C TRP A 103 -4.98 22.55 1.17
N ALA A 104 -6.16 22.90 1.71
CA ALA A 104 -6.66 24.26 1.67
C ALA A 104 -5.71 25.20 2.43
N GLU A 105 -5.60 26.45 2.00
CA GLU A 105 -4.67 27.44 2.60
C GLU A 105 -4.99 27.70 4.09
N ASP A 106 -6.27 27.60 4.46
CA ASP A 106 -6.78 27.76 5.83
C ASP A 106 -6.73 26.47 6.65
N SER A 107 -6.13 25.40 6.12
CA SER A 107 -6.12 24.05 6.69
C SER A 107 -7.50 23.41 6.88
N SER A 108 -8.59 23.94 6.31
CA SER A 108 -9.97 23.44 6.56
C SER A 108 -10.28 22.11 5.88
N ALA A 109 -9.53 21.73 4.86
CA ALA A 109 -9.75 20.49 4.12
C ALA A 109 -8.48 20.05 3.39
N VAL A 110 -8.43 18.75 3.08
CA VAL A 110 -7.44 18.16 2.16
C VAL A 110 -8.16 17.52 0.97
N THR A 111 -7.58 17.69 -0.22
CA THR A 111 -8.06 17.11 -1.47
C THR A 111 -7.00 16.15 -2.00
N ILE A 112 -7.43 14.94 -2.38
CA ILE A 112 -6.56 13.88 -2.88
C ILE A 112 -7.19 13.26 -4.13
N PRO A 113 -6.51 13.26 -5.29
CA PRO A 113 -6.99 12.60 -6.49
C PRO A 113 -6.89 11.08 -6.34
N VAL A 114 -7.93 10.36 -6.74
CA VAL A 114 -8.01 8.90 -6.63
C VAL A 114 -8.10 8.22 -8.01
N GLY A 115 -7.75 8.92 -9.09
CA GLY A 115 -7.81 8.36 -10.45
C GLY A 115 -9.17 8.53 -11.11
N ASP A 116 -9.25 8.17 -12.39
CA ASP A 116 -10.43 8.38 -13.25
C ASP A 116 -10.99 9.82 -13.23
N SER A 117 -10.10 10.83 -13.10
CA SER A 117 -10.45 12.25 -12.89
C SER A 117 -11.31 12.53 -11.64
N ARG A 118 -11.31 11.63 -10.66
CA ARG A 118 -12.01 11.80 -9.38
C ARG A 118 -11.06 12.29 -8.31
N GLU A 119 -11.59 13.11 -7.42
CA GLU A 119 -10.90 13.61 -6.24
C GLU A 119 -11.78 13.43 -5.01
N LEU A 120 -11.15 13.10 -3.88
CA LEU A 120 -11.81 13.03 -2.58
C LEU A 120 -11.40 14.24 -1.76
N LYS A 121 -12.40 14.89 -1.14
CA LYS A 121 -12.21 16.04 -0.26
C LYS A 121 -12.59 15.66 1.17
N PHE A 122 -11.67 15.87 2.10
CA PHE A 122 -11.82 15.55 3.51
C PHE A 122 -11.81 16.83 4.34
N PRO A 123 -12.95 17.24 4.91
CA PRO A 123 -12.98 18.39 5.81
C PRO A 123 -12.33 18.04 7.15
N VAL A 124 -11.58 18.97 7.73
CA VAL A 124 -10.99 18.82 9.07
C VAL A 124 -11.47 19.94 10.00
N PRO A 125 -11.52 19.69 11.33
CA PRO A 125 -12.05 20.65 12.30
C PRO A 125 -11.24 21.94 12.46
#